data_AF-A0A4Q6AJV2-F1
#
_entry.id   AF-A0A4Q6AJV2-F1
#
_cell.length_a   1.000
_cell.length_b   1.000
_cell.length_c   1.000
_cell.angle_alpha   90.00
_cell.angle_beta   90.00
_cell.angle_gamma   90.00
#
_symmetry.space_group_name_H-M   'P 1'
#
loop_
_entity.id
_entity.type
_entity.pdbx_description
1 polymer ?
#
loop_
_entity_poly.entity_id
_entity_poly.type
_entity_poly.pdbx_seq_one_letter_code
_entity_poly.pdbx_strand_id
1 'polypeptide(L)'
;ANNQKTKDGQAIKSLSHAIAFIGLDSLRDMVIVAAVSRFELKTKFFSSRKFWDKAFLTGRIAEYLITELKLNHSPEQGFLAGSTCNIGKIVQAILDPNLADTYTLEMENVRILGNWVAAERRHNGYDHAVLGEIGAAFWGFPDELLESISLHHVSLRFAKSMQIALWEVAALANQLSHWVNLDTHQMDHSLFQDLLRRFKIDEKMLDRMIPELQELKRTQQLSA
;
A
#
# COMPACT_ATOMS: atom_id res chain seq x y z
N ALA A 1 -3.27 13.87 12.10
CA ALA A 1 -2.71 15.17 12.54
C ALA A 1 -2.38 15.20 14.05
N ASN A 2 -3.33 14.96 14.97
CA ASN A 2 -3.08 15.13 16.41
C ASN A 2 -2.10 14.13 17.07
N ASN A 3 -1.67 13.08 16.36
CA ASN A 3 -0.71 12.08 16.85
C ASN A 3 0.73 12.27 16.34
N GLN A 4 1.01 13.31 15.54
CA GLN A 4 2.36 13.61 15.07
C GLN A 4 2.97 14.77 15.88
N LYS A 5 4.21 14.59 16.34
CA LYS A 5 5.02 15.63 16.97
C LYS A 5 6.04 16.14 15.96
N THR A 6 6.34 17.44 16.02
CA THR A 6 7.43 18.04 15.24
C THR A 6 8.80 17.49 15.70
N LYS A 7 9.86 17.70 14.91
CA LYS A 7 11.24 17.31 15.29
C LYS A 7 11.70 17.92 16.63
N ASP A 8 11.07 19.03 17.05
CA ASP A 8 11.34 19.73 18.31
C ASP A 8 10.32 19.39 19.43
N GLY A 9 9.48 18.37 19.23
CA GLY A 9 8.55 17.87 20.25
C GLY A 9 7.29 18.73 20.47
N GLN A 10 7.06 19.78 19.68
CA GLN A 10 5.89 20.64 19.82
C GLN A 10 4.64 20.03 19.17
N ALA A 11 3.49 20.18 19.85
CA ALA A 11 2.18 19.80 19.33
C ALA A 11 1.78 20.68 18.14
N ILE A 12 1.15 20.08 17.12
CA ILE A 12 0.68 20.80 15.93
C ILE A 12 -0.53 21.66 16.32
N LYS A 13 -0.34 22.98 16.37
CA LYS A 13 -1.31 23.95 16.94
C LYS A 13 -2.34 24.50 15.95
N SER A 14 -2.20 24.25 14.65
CA SER A 14 -3.13 24.75 13.63
C SER A 14 -3.07 23.93 12.33
N LEU A 15 -4.14 24.02 11.53
CA LEU A 15 -4.23 23.37 10.22
C LEU A 15 -3.12 23.86 9.27
N SER A 16 -2.80 25.16 9.28
CA SER A 16 -1.70 25.73 8.50
C SER A 16 -0.33 25.19 8.91
N HIS A 17 -0.13 24.91 10.21
CA HIS A 17 1.09 24.29 10.73
C HIS A 17 1.15 22.79 10.37
N ALA A 18 0.01 22.09 10.35
CA ALA A 18 -0.08 20.72 9.87
C ALA A 18 0.24 20.63 8.36
N ILE A 19 -0.26 21.57 7.55
CA ILE A 19 0.00 21.69 6.12
C ILE A 19 1.49 21.95 5.84
N ALA A 20 2.13 22.87 6.58
CA ALA A 20 3.55 23.16 6.42
C ALA A 20 4.47 22.00 6.85
N PHE A 21 3.99 21.13 7.75
CA PHE A 21 4.74 19.98 8.26
C PHE A 21 4.60 18.74 7.38
N ILE A 22 3.40 18.47 6.87
CA ILE A 22 3.07 17.30 6.03
C ILE A 22 3.38 17.58 4.53
N GLY A 23 3.40 18.85 4.14
CA GLY A 23 3.38 19.27 2.74
C GLY A 23 1.94 19.41 2.23
N LEU A 24 1.67 20.43 1.44
CA LEU A 24 0.32 20.72 0.91
C LEU A 24 -0.17 19.59 -0.02
N ASP A 25 0.74 19.02 -0.80
CA ASP A 25 0.42 17.92 -1.74
C ASP A 25 0.09 16.63 -0.99
N SER A 26 0.89 16.26 0.02
CA SER A 26 0.63 15.10 0.86
C SER A 26 -0.70 15.22 1.62
N LEU A 27 -1.08 16.42 2.07
CA LEU A 27 -2.39 16.63 2.70
C LEU A 27 -3.53 16.49 1.69
N ARG A 28 -3.38 17.07 0.48
CA ARG A 28 -4.37 16.92 -0.60
C ARG A 28 -4.60 15.44 -0.90
N ASP A 29 -3.52 14.67 -1.02
CA ASP A 29 -3.60 13.26 -1.35
C ASP A 29 -4.25 12.46 -0.20
N MET A 30 -3.95 12.78 1.06
CA MET A 30 -4.67 12.20 2.22
C MET A 30 -6.16 12.56 2.23
N VAL A 31 -6.53 13.78 1.83
CA VAL A 31 -7.93 14.21 1.73
C VAL A 31 -8.66 13.44 0.62
N ILE A 32 -8.01 13.22 -0.53
CA ILE A 32 -8.61 12.45 -1.61
C ILE A 32 -8.76 10.98 -1.20
N VAL A 33 -7.75 10.38 -0.57
CA VAL A 33 -7.84 9.03 0.01
C VAL A 33 -9.00 8.94 1.03
N ALA A 34 -9.15 9.94 1.90
CA ALA A 34 -10.23 10.01 2.87
C ALA A 34 -11.61 10.24 2.21
N ALA A 35 -11.67 10.87 1.04
CA ALA A 35 -12.91 11.04 0.28
C ALA A 35 -13.29 9.73 -0.44
N VAL A 36 -12.33 9.07 -1.09
CA VAL A 36 -12.51 7.78 -1.78
C VAL A 36 -12.91 6.69 -0.78
N SER A 37 -12.38 6.74 0.45
CA SER A 37 -12.74 5.74 1.48
C SER A 37 -14.20 5.78 1.92
N ARG A 38 -14.93 6.86 1.59
CA ARG A 38 -16.36 7.02 1.88
C ARG A 38 -17.28 6.49 0.78
N PHE A 39 -16.75 5.95 -0.32
CA PHE A 39 -17.61 5.35 -1.35
C PHE A 39 -18.41 4.17 -0.77
N GLU A 40 -19.73 4.25 -0.92
CA GLU A 40 -20.60 3.12 -0.64
C GLU A 40 -20.44 2.08 -1.75
N LEU A 41 -19.83 0.95 -1.39
CA LEU A 41 -19.65 -0.18 -2.30
C LEU A 41 -20.88 -1.07 -2.24
N LYS A 42 -21.35 -1.54 -3.41
CA LYS A 42 -22.47 -2.49 -3.52
C LYS A 42 -22.05 -3.94 -3.34
N THR A 43 -20.87 -4.16 -2.77
CA THR A 43 -20.26 -5.47 -2.52
C THR A 43 -20.86 -6.13 -1.28
N LYS A 44 -20.91 -7.46 -1.28
CA LYS A 44 -21.40 -8.28 -0.15
C LYS A 44 -20.25 -8.81 0.71
N PHE A 45 -19.14 -9.16 0.07
CA PHE A 45 -17.98 -9.81 0.70
C PHE A 45 -16.76 -8.90 0.70
N PHE A 46 -16.51 -8.18 -0.40
CA PHE A 46 -15.44 -7.17 -0.42
C PHE A 46 -15.77 -6.06 0.57
N SER A 47 -14.92 -5.90 1.58
CA SER A 47 -15.11 -4.93 2.66
C SER A 47 -14.17 -3.74 2.48
N SER A 48 -14.75 -2.55 2.26
CA SER A 48 -13.99 -1.29 2.22
C SER A 48 -13.14 -1.10 3.48
N ARG A 49 -13.69 -1.41 4.66
CA ARG A 49 -12.95 -1.35 5.93
C ARG A 49 -11.72 -2.27 5.92
N LYS A 50 -11.91 -3.57 5.64
CA LYS A 50 -10.78 -4.53 5.57
C LYS A 50 -9.74 -4.10 4.53
N PHE A 51 -10.19 -3.55 3.40
CA PHE A 51 -9.30 -3.01 2.37
C PHE A 51 -8.44 -1.88 2.94
N TRP A 52 -9.05 -0.86 3.53
CA TRP A 52 -8.32 0.30 4.08
C TRP A 52 -7.41 -0.06 5.24
N ASP A 53 -7.81 -1.01 6.10
CA ASP A 53 -6.93 -1.53 7.15
C ASP A 53 -5.65 -2.13 6.56
N LYS A 54 -5.75 -2.96 5.52
CA LYS A 54 -4.56 -3.51 4.83
C LYS A 54 -3.78 -2.43 4.09
N ALA A 55 -4.47 -1.50 3.45
CA ALA A 55 -3.86 -0.41 2.68
C ALA A 55 -3.02 0.50 3.60
N PHE A 56 -3.59 1.00 4.70
CA PHE A 56 -2.87 1.85 5.64
C PHE A 56 -1.72 1.12 6.32
N LEU A 57 -1.86 -0.18 6.62
CA LEU A 57 -0.75 -0.96 7.14
C LEU A 57 0.38 -1.02 6.11
N THR A 58 0.06 -1.24 4.83
CA THR A 58 1.03 -1.22 3.73
C THR A 58 1.72 0.14 3.63
N GLY A 59 0.98 1.24 3.76
CA GLY A 59 1.56 2.58 3.88
C GLY A 59 2.52 2.73 5.05
N ARG A 60 2.14 2.28 6.25
CA ARG A 60 3.01 2.33 7.45
C ARG A 60 4.29 1.51 7.28
N ILE A 61 4.19 0.36 6.63
CA ILE A 61 5.37 -0.46 6.32
C ILE A 61 6.28 0.29 5.33
N ALA A 62 5.73 0.95 4.32
CA ALA A 62 6.52 1.76 3.39
C ALA A 62 7.21 2.96 4.07
N GLU A 63 6.49 3.67 4.95
CA GLU A 63 7.02 4.75 5.81
C GLU A 63 8.21 4.25 6.66
N TYR A 64 8.05 3.08 7.28
CA TYR A 64 9.09 2.42 8.05
C TYR A 64 10.29 2.03 7.20
N LEU A 65 10.07 1.41 6.02
CA LEU A 65 11.16 1.00 5.11
C LEU A 65 12.02 2.20 4.68
N ILE A 66 11.40 3.33 4.34
CA ILE A 66 12.12 4.55 3.97
C ILE A 66 13.02 5.02 5.12
N THR A 67 12.48 5.02 6.34
CA THR A 67 13.18 5.51 7.54
C THR A 67 14.33 4.57 7.92
N GLU A 68 14.05 3.28 8.05
CA GLU A 68 14.99 2.26 8.50
C GLU A 68 16.15 2.07 7.51
N LEU A 69 15.84 2.09 6.21
CA LEU A 69 16.83 1.90 5.14
C LEU A 69 17.47 3.21 4.67
N LYS A 70 17.05 4.37 5.23
CA LYS A 70 17.53 5.71 4.89
C LYS A 70 17.44 5.99 3.38
N LEU A 71 16.29 5.66 2.79
CA LEU A 71 16.05 5.86 1.36
C LEU A 71 15.89 7.35 1.03
N ASN A 72 16.18 7.73 -0.22
CA ASN A 72 16.08 9.11 -0.69
C ASN A 72 14.64 9.49 -1.10
N HIS A 73 13.70 9.26 -0.20
CA HIS A 73 12.27 9.59 -0.32
C HIS A 73 11.77 10.11 1.03
N SER A 74 10.69 10.89 1.07
CA SER A 74 10.08 11.24 2.36
C SER A 74 9.26 10.06 2.93
N PRO A 75 9.22 9.84 4.25
CA PRO A 75 8.37 8.82 4.85
C PRO A 75 6.88 8.98 4.49
N GLU A 76 6.41 10.23 4.35
CA GLU A 76 5.04 10.57 3.94
C GLU A 76 4.74 10.12 2.50
N GLN A 77 5.69 10.28 1.57
CA GLN A 77 5.57 9.76 0.20
C GLN A 77 5.48 8.24 0.20
N GLY A 78 6.28 7.56 1.04
CA GLY A 78 6.17 6.11 1.24
C GLY A 78 4.80 5.70 1.75
N PHE A 79 4.30 6.40 2.78
CA PHE A 79 2.97 6.13 3.32
C PHE A 79 1.89 6.23 2.26
N LEU A 80 1.90 7.29 1.44
CA LEU A 80 0.93 7.48 0.37
C LEU A 80 1.05 6.40 -0.71
N ALA A 81 2.27 6.13 -1.18
CA ALA A 81 2.51 5.10 -2.20
C ALA A 81 2.06 3.71 -1.74
N GLY A 82 2.41 3.30 -0.52
CA GLY A 82 1.98 2.02 0.05
C GLY A 82 0.47 1.96 0.34
N SER A 83 -0.14 3.07 0.78
CA SER A 83 -1.59 3.10 1.06
C SER A 83 -2.45 3.10 -0.19
N THR A 84 -1.90 3.49 -1.33
CA THR A 84 -2.67 3.68 -2.56
C THR A 84 -2.35 2.65 -3.63
N CYS A 85 -1.25 1.89 -3.54
CA CYS A 85 -0.84 0.94 -4.58
C CYS A 85 -1.92 -0.06 -5.00
N ASN A 86 -2.78 -0.49 -4.06
CA ASN A 86 -3.87 -1.44 -4.31
C ASN A 86 -5.23 -0.77 -4.60
N ILE A 87 -5.30 0.55 -4.80
CA ILE A 87 -6.57 1.30 -4.90
C ILE A 87 -7.46 0.85 -6.07
N GLY A 88 -6.87 0.21 -7.08
CA GLY A 88 -7.63 -0.41 -8.17
C GLY A 88 -8.61 -1.49 -7.71
N LYS A 89 -8.43 -2.09 -6.52
CA LYS A 89 -9.42 -3.01 -5.93
C LYS A 89 -10.71 -2.29 -5.54
N ILE A 90 -10.62 -1.02 -5.10
CA ILE A 90 -11.79 -0.16 -4.87
C ILE A 90 -12.44 0.20 -6.21
N VAL A 91 -11.64 0.55 -7.21
CA VAL A 91 -12.15 0.84 -8.57
C VAL A 91 -12.88 -0.38 -9.14
N GLN A 92 -12.31 -1.58 -9.00
CA GLN A 92 -12.95 -2.85 -9.36
C GLN A 92 -14.27 -3.05 -8.61
N ALA A 93 -14.31 -2.79 -7.31
CA ALA A 93 -15.54 -2.92 -6.51
C ALA A 93 -16.64 -1.91 -6.90
N ILE A 94 -16.26 -0.74 -7.41
CA ILE A 94 -17.20 0.25 -7.96
C ILE A 94 -17.72 -0.19 -9.33
N LEU A 95 -16.84 -0.66 -10.22
CA LEU A 95 -17.16 -1.04 -11.59
C LEU A 95 -17.95 -2.35 -11.68
N ASP A 96 -17.48 -3.39 -10.98
CA ASP A 96 -18.12 -4.70 -10.90
C ASP A 96 -17.99 -5.28 -9.48
N PRO A 97 -18.98 -5.00 -8.61
CA PRO A 97 -18.98 -5.46 -7.23
C PRO A 97 -19.08 -6.99 -7.10
N ASN A 98 -19.73 -7.68 -8.05
CA ASN A 98 -19.85 -9.13 -8.01
C ASN A 98 -18.49 -9.79 -8.23
N LEU A 99 -17.70 -9.26 -9.15
CA LEU A 99 -16.37 -9.76 -9.42
C LEU A 99 -15.41 -9.49 -8.25
N ALA A 100 -15.50 -8.31 -7.62
CA ALA A 100 -14.74 -8.01 -6.39
C ALA A 100 -15.09 -8.96 -5.23
N ASP A 101 -16.38 -9.32 -5.11
CA ASP A 101 -16.85 -10.33 -4.15
C ASP A 101 -16.27 -11.71 -4.44
N THR A 102 -16.29 -12.14 -5.71
CA THR A 102 -15.67 -13.41 -6.15
C THR A 102 -14.19 -13.46 -5.78
N TYR A 103 -13.43 -12.40 -6.08
CA TYR A 103 -12.00 -12.34 -5.74
C TYR A 103 -11.77 -12.38 -4.23
N THR A 104 -12.60 -11.68 -3.46
CA THR A 104 -12.51 -11.69 -2.00
C THR A 104 -12.70 -13.09 -1.43
N LEU A 105 -13.71 -13.81 -1.90
CA LEU A 105 -13.97 -15.19 -1.48
C LEU A 105 -12.83 -16.14 -1.85
N GLU A 106 -12.19 -15.95 -3.00
CA GLU A 106 -10.99 -16.73 -3.35
C GLU A 106 -9.81 -16.44 -2.44
N MET A 107 -9.55 -15.16 -2.12
CA MET A 107 -8.44 -14.76 -1.24
C MET A 107 -8.62 -15.24 0.20
N GLU A 108 -9.86 -15.40 0.66
CA GLU A 108 -10.18 -15.97 1.98
C GLU A 108 -10.09 -17.52 1.99
N ASN A 109 -10.09 -18.17 0.83
CA ASN A 109 -9.98 -19.62 0.73
C ASN A 109 -8.53 -20.08 0.63
N VAL A 110 -7.96 -20.54 1.75
CA VAL A 110 -6.57 -21.04 1.84
C VAL A 110 -6.24 -22.22 0.91
N ARG A 111 -7.25 -22.90 0.34
CA ARG A 111 -7.04 -23.97 -0.66
C ARG A 111 -6.77 -23.41 -2.06
N ILE A 112 -7.10 -22.15 -2.30
CA ILE A 112 -6.85 -21.46 -3.56
C ILE A 112 -5.54 -20.70 -3.39
N LEU A 113 -4.49 -21.19 -4.05
CA LEU A 113 -3.19 -20.55 -4.03
C LEU A 113 -3.17 -19.37 -5.01
N GLY A 114 -2.48 -18.31 -4.61
CA GLY A 114 -2.25 -17.13 -5.42
C GLY A 114 -2.87 -15.86 -4.83
N ASN A 115 -2.42 -14.75 -5.40
CA ASN A 115 -2.80 -13.42 -4.97
C ASN A 115 -3.96 -12.88 -5.82
N TRP A 116 -4.30 -11.61 -5.59
CA TRP A 116 -5.39 -10.94 -6.32
C TRP A 116 -5.16 -10.94 -7.84
N VAL A 117 -3.91 -10.76 -8.32
CA VAL A 117 -3.55 -10.87 -9.74
C VAL A 117 -3.88 -12.25 -10.31
N ALA A 118 -3.68 -13.31 -9.53
CA ALA A 118 -4.04 -14.66 -9.96
C ALA A 118 -5.56 -14.83 -10.09
N ALA A 119 -6.35 -14.21 -9.21
CA ALA A 119 -7.81 -14.20 -9.31
C ALA A 119 -8.30 -13.43 -10.55
N GLU A 120 -7.72 -12.25 -10.82
CA GLU A 120 -8.01 -11.46 -12.02
C GLU A 120 -7.80 -12.27 -13.30
N ARG A 121 -6.68 -13.00 -13.39
CA ARG A 121 -6.38 -13.87 -14.52
C ARG A 121 -7.36 -15.05 -14.66
N ARG A 122 -7.74 -15.68 -13.54
CA ARG A 122 -8.67 -16.83 -13.56
C ARG A 122 -10.05 -16.45 -14.10
N HIS A 123 -10.52 -15.26 -13.78
CA HIS A 123 -11.83 -14.76 -14.20
C HIS A 123 -11.78 -13.89 -15.44
N ASN A 124 -10.62 -13.77 -16.09
CA ASN A 124 -10.41 -12.89 -17.24
C ASN A 124 -10.90 -11.45 -16.97
N GLY A 125 -10.67 -10.98 -15.73
CA GLY A 125 -10.99 -9.63 -15.30
C GLY A 125 -9.89 -8.64 -15.61
N TYR A 126 -10.06 -7.42 -15.09
CA TYR A 126 -9.10 -6.34 -15.28
C TYR A 126 -7.96 -6.42 -14.28
N ASP A 127 -6.77 -5.99 -14.68
CA ASP A 127 -5.63 -5.83 -13.79
C ASP A 127 -5.88 -4.64 -12.85
N HIS A 128 -5.92 -4.88 -11.54
CA HIS A 128 -6.14 -3.79 -10.58
C HIS A 128 -5.03 -2.74 -10.58
N ALA A 129 -3.80 -3.04 -10.98
CA ALA A 129 -2.77 -2.00 -11.11
C ALA A 129 -3.18 -0.99 -12.20
N VAL A 130 -3.73 -1.47 -13.32
CA VAL A 130 -4.24 -0.64 -14.42
C VAL A 130 -5.51 0.12 -14.00
N LEU A 131 -6.48 -0.56 -13.37
CA LEU A 131 -7.67 0.11 -12.86
C LEU A 131 -7.33 1.20 -11.83
N GLY A 132 -6.35 0.91 -10.98
CA GLY A 132 -5.87 1.83 -9.96
C GLY A 132 -5.22 3.07 -10.57
N GLU A 133 -4.36 2.89 -11.58
CA GLU A 133 -3.73 4.00 -12.30
C GLU A 133 -4.78 4.90 -12.96
N ILE A 134 -5.74 4.32 -13.68
CA ILE A 134 -6.83 5.08 -14.33
C ILE A 134 -7.66 5.83 -13.29
N GLY A 135 -8.07 5.16 -12.21
CA GLY A 135 -8.86 5.77 -11.14
C GLY A 135 -8.11 6.90 -10.43
N ALA A 136 -6.85 6.68 -10.09
CA ALA A 136 -6.00 7.66 -9.44
C ALA A 136 -5.72 8.87 -10.34
N ALA A 137 -5.51 8.66 -11.64
CA ALA A 137 -5.35 9.74 -12.61
C ALA A 137 -6.63 10.59 -12.71
N PHE A 138 -7.80 9.94 -12.74
CA PHE A 138 -9.09 10.64 -12.73
C PHE A 138 -9.31 11.45 -11.44
N TRP A 139 -8.81 10.96 -10.30
CA TRP A 139 -8.85 11.69 -9.03
C TRP A 139 -7.75 12.75 -8.86
N GLY A 140 -6.84 12.89 -9.84
CA GLY A 140 -5.79 13.91 -9.85
C GLY A 140 -4.58 13.59 -8.98
N PHE A 141 -4.28 12.31 -8.76
CA PHE A 141 -3.07 11.89 -8.04
C PHE A 141 -1.82 12.30 -8.83
N PRO A 142 -0.71 12.63 -8.13
CA PRO A 142 0.55 12.96 -8.79
C PRO A 142 1.18 11.73 -9.45
N ASP A 143 2.02 11.97 -10.47
CA ASP A 143 2.61 10.93 -11.33
C ASP A 143 3.40 9.88 -10.54
N GLU A 144 4.06 10.27 -9.44
CA GLU A 144 4.82 9.34 -8.60
C GLU A 144 3.91 8.30 -7.91
N LEU A 145 2.67 8.66 -7.59
CA LEU A 145 1.68 7.71 -7.06
C LEU A 145 1.09 6.86 -8.18
N LEU A 146 0.86 7.42 -9.37
CA LEU A 146 0.44 6.64 -10.54
C LEU A 146 1.47 5.56 -10.90
N GLU A 147 2.76 5.90 -10.87
CA GLU A 147 3.86 4.95 -11.07
C GLU A 147 3.88 3.88 -9.97
N SER A 148 3.69 4.29 -8.71
CA SER A 148 3.62 3.35 -7.58
C SER A 148 2.45 2.38 -7.69
N ILE A 149 1.31 2.82 -8.23
CA ILE A 149 0.14 1.98 -8.45
C ILE A 149 0.35 1.06 -9.65
N SER A 150 0.85 1.55 -10.78
CA SER A 150 0.98 0.75 -12.00
C SER A 150 2.12 -0.29 -11.93
N LEU A 151 3.19 0.01 -11.18
CA LEU A 151 4.41 -0.82 -11.18
C LEU A 151 4.59 -1.74 -9.96
N HIS A 152 3.74 -1.69 -8.94
CA HIS A 152 3.99 -2.45 -7.69
C HIS A 152 3.99 -3.98 -7.81
N HIS A 153 3.52 -4.54 -8.94
CA HIS A 153 3.61 -5.96 -9.27
C HIS A 153 4.66 -6.29 -10.36
N VAL A 154 5.38 -5.30 -10.87
CA VAL A 154 6.34 -5.47 -11.97
C VAL A 154 7.65 -6.08 -11.48
N SER A 155 8.19 -7.01 -12.26
CA SER A 155 9.50 -7.62 -12.00
C SER A 155 10.63 -6.59 -12.12
N LEU A 156 11.57 -6.64 -11.18
CA LEU A 156 12.74 -5.76 -11.11
C LEU A 156 13.74 -5.96 -12.27
N ARG A 157 13.50 -6.88 -13.20
CA ARG A 157 14.33 -7.06 -14.41
C ARG A 157 14.45 -5.78 -15.25
N PHE A 158 13.56 -4.82 -15.05
CA PHE A 158 13.57 -3.50 -15.72
C PHE A 158 14.17 -2.37 -14.89
N ALA A 159 14.54 -2.61 -13.62
CA ALA A 159 15.15 -1.61 -12.76
C ALA A 159 16.60 -1.34 -13.20
N LYS A 160 16.79 -0.24 -13.96
CA LYS A 160 18.11 0.19 -14.45
C LYS A 160 18.79 1.24 -13.57
N SER A 161 18.06 1.83 -12.62
CA SER A 161 18.55 2.90 -11.76
C SER A 161 19.31 2.36 -10.54
N MET A 162 20.38 3.05 -10.13
CA MET A 162 21.04 2.76 -8.86
C MET A 162 20.16 3.10 -7.65
N GLN A 163 19.30 4.12 -7.76
CA GLN A 163 18.42 4.56 -6.68
C GLN A 163 17.16 3.70 -6.61
N ILE A 164 16.70 3.40 -5.40
CA ILE A 164 15.41 2.72 -5.16
C ILE A 164 14.28 3.69 -5.53
N ALA A 165 13.42 3.31 -6.45
CA ALA A 165 12.24 4.09 -6.83
C ALA A 165 11.12 3.92 -5.79
N LEU A 166 10.19 4.88 -5.73
CA LEU A 166 9.10 4.86 -4.75
C LEU A 166 8.17 3.66 -4.95
N TRP A 167 7.92 3.26 -6.20
CA TRP A 167 7.12 2.07 -6.51
C TRP A 167 7.77 0.78 -6.01
N GLU A 168 9.11 0.68 -5.97
CA GLU A 168 9.82 -0.48 -5.42
C GLU A 168 9.57 -0.58 -3.91
N VAL A 169 9.48 0.57 -3.21
CA VAL A 169 9.13 0.62 -1.77
C VAL A 169 7.69 0.15 -1.56
N ALA A 170 6.75 0.64 -2.36
CA ALA A 170 5.34 0.24 -2.30
C ALA A 170 5.18 -1.26 -2.58
N ALA A 171 5.92 -1.80 -3.56
CA ALA A 171 5.92 -3.22 -3.88
C ALA A 171 6.40 -4.08 -2.70
N LEU A 172 7.54 -3.73 -2.08
CA LEU A 172 8.09 -4.46 -0.94
C LEU A 172 7.16 -4.36 0.28
N ALA A 173 6.64 -3.16 0.55
CA ALA A 173 5.68 -2.97 1.64
C ALA A 173 4.42 -3.83 1.46
N ASN A 174 3.92 -3.96 0.22
CA ASN A 174 2.77 -4.81 -0.09
C ASN A 174 3.07 -6.30 0.15
N GLN A 175 4.26 -6.79 -0.20
CA GLN A 175 4.65 -8.17 0.11
C GLN A 175 4.79 -8.41 1.62
N LEU A 176 5.40 -7.46 2.35
CA LEU A 176 5.54 -7.54 3.80
C LEU A 176 4.19 -7.44 4.51
N SER A 177 3.24 -6.67 3.99
CA SER A 177 1.91 -6.56 4.60
C SER A 177 1.15 -7.88 4.56
N HIS A 178 1.32 -8.69 3.51
CA HIS A 178 0.79 -10.05 3.45
C HIS A 178 1.42 -10.97 4.51
N TRP A 179 2.71 -10.81 4.76
CA TRP A 179 3.36 -11.61 5.80
C TRP A 179 2.89 -11.23 7.21
N VAL A 180 2.82 -9.93 7.50
CA VAL A 180 2.37 -9.37 8.79
C VAL A 180 0.88 -9.66 9.06
N ASN A 181 0.07 -9.80 8.01
CA ASN A 181 -1.33 -10.20 8.11
C ASN A 181 -1.56 -11.72 8.14
N LEU A 182 -0.50 -12.53 8.04
CA LEU A 182 -0.56 -13.99 7.99
C LEU A 182 -1.32 -14.54 6.76
N ASP A 183 -1.40 -13.77 5.68
CA ASP A 183 -1.92 -14.17 4.36
C ASP A 183 -0.77 -14.45 3.38
N THR A 184 0.21 -15.23 3.82
CA THR A 184 1.42 -15.55 3.03
C THR A 184 1.12 -16.30 1.73
N HIS A 185 -0.04 -16.96 1.62
CA HIS A 185 -0.51 -17.58 0.37
C HIS A 185 -0.81 -16.57 -0.75
N GLN A 186 -0.94 -15.29 -0.39
CA GLN A 186 -1.14 -14.17 -1.32
C GLN A 186 0.17 -13.45 -1.67
N MET A 187 1.32 -13.88 -1.16
CA MET A 187 2.60 -13.29 -1.55
C MET A 187 3.01 -13.71 -2.96
N ASP A 188 3.61 -12.79 -3.70
CA ASP A 188 4.43 -13.11 -4.86
C ASP A 188 5.86 -13.39 -4.37
N HIS A 189 6.18 -14.66 -4.14
CA HIS A 189 7.49 -15.05 -3.64
C HIS A 189 8.64 -14.68 -4.60
N SER A 190 8.41 -14.69 -5.91
CA SER A 190 9.48 -14.33 -6.86
C SER A 190 9.79 -12.84 -6.74
N LEU A 191 8.76 -11.99 -6.78
CA LEU A 191 8.90 -10.55 -6.64
C LEU A 191 9.50 -10.18 -5.27
N PHE A 192 9.03 -10.83 -4.20
CA PHE A 192 9.56 -10.60 -2.85
C PHE A 192 11.07 -10.88 -2.77
N GLN A 193 11.54 -12.00 -3.32
CA GLN A 193 12.97 -12.33 -3.33
C GLN A 193 13.79 -11.37 -4.19
N ASP A 194 13.25 -10.92 -5.31
CA ASP A 194 13.88 -9.88 -6.13
C ASP A 194 14.02 -8.57 -5.34
N LEU A 195 12.98 -8.14 -4.63
CA LEU A 195 12.97 -6.94 -3.80
C LEU A 195 13.95 -7.05 -2.62
N LEU A 196 14.00 -8.16 -1.90
CA LEU A 196 14.97 -8.34 -0.82
C LEU A 196 16.41 -8.19 -1.33
N ARG A 197 16.75 -8.80 -2.48
CA ARG A 197 18.06 -8.61 -3.13
C ARG A 197 18.31 -7.16 -3.51
N ARG A 198 17.32 -6.50 -4.11
CA ARG A 198 17.42 -5.11 -4.56
C ARG A 198 17.65 -4.13 -3.41
N PHE A 199 16.95 -4.33 -2.30
CA PHE A 199 17.07 -3.51 -1.08
C PHE A 199 18.23 -3.94 -0.18
N LYS A 200 18.93 -5.03 -0.53
CA LYS A 200 20.04 -5.62 0.25
C LYS A 200 19.60 -6.01 1.68
N ILE A 201 18.37 -6.49 1.81
CA ILE A 201 17.82 -6.99 3.07
C ILE A 201 18.15 -8.48 3.16
N ASP A 202 18.98 -8.84 4.13
CA ASP A 202 19.28 -10.24 4.46
C ASP A 202 18.30 -10.79 5.51
N GLU A 203 18.38 -12.09 5.79
CA GLU A 203 17.51 -12.77 6.76
C GLU A 203 17.61 -12.16 8.16
N LYS A 204 18.83 -11.78 8.59
CA LYS A 204 19.06 -11.15 9.91
C LYS A 204 18.42 -9.77 10.00
N MET A 205 18.44 -8.99 8.93
CA MET A 205 17.76 -7.72 8.87
C MET A 205 16.25 -7.93 8.89
N LEU A 206 15.76 -8.88 8.10
CA LEU A 206 14.34 -9.23 8.06
C LEU A 206 13.83 -9.65 9.45
N ASP A 207 14.54 -10.51 10.15
CA ASP A 207 14.22 -10.96 11.52
C ASP A 207 14.13 -9.80 12.52
N ARG A 208 14.97 -8.77 12.35
CA ARG A 208 14.92 -7.56 13.18
C ARG A 208 13.72 -6.68 12.86
N MET A 209 13.30 -6.62 11.59
CA MET A 209 12.14 -5.83 11.16
C MET A 209 10.83 -6.44 11.66
N ILE A 210 10.70 -7.78 11.71
CA ILE A 210 9.41 -8.46 12.00
C ILE A 210 8.69 -7.94 13.26
N PRO A 211 9.33 -7.84 14.45
CA PRO A 211 8.64 -7.36 15.65
C PRO A 211 8.11 -5.93 15.50
N GLU A 212 8.85 -5.08 14.79
CA GLU A 212 8.50 -3.68 14.56
C GLU A 212 7.31 -3.58 13.60
N LEU A 213 7.31 -4.40 12.53
CA LEU A 213 6.19 -4.48 11.59
C LEU A 213 4.91 -5.04 12.27
N GLN A 214 5.04 -5.99 13.18
CA GLN A 214 3.92 -6.51 13.99
C GLN A 214 3.35 -5.44 14.92
N GLU A 215 4.21 -4.60 15.50
CA GLU A 215 3.78 -3.49 16.35
C GLU A 215 3.03 -2.39 15.58
N LEU A 216 3.41 -2.12 14.32
CA LEU A 216 2.67 -1.23 13.42
C LEU A 216 1.22 -1.70 13.23
N LYS A 217 1.02 -2.99 12.98
CA LYS A 217 -0.32 -3.59 12.87
C LYS A 217 -1.13 -3.42 14.16
N ARG A 218 -0.51 -3.69 15.31
CA ARG A 218 -1.17 -3.56 16.62
C ARG A 218 -1.61 -2.12 16.90
N THR A 219 -0.74 -1.15 16.62
CA THR A 219 -1.02 0.28 16.83
C THR A 219 -2.16 0.76 15.94
N GLN A 220 -2.22 0.31 14.69
CA GLN A 220 -3.30 0.68 13.78
C GLN A 220 -4.67 0.18 14.29
N GLN A 221 -4.73 -1.06 14.76
CA GLN A 221 -5.97 -1.67 15.28
C GLN A 221 -6.51 -0.97 16.54
N LEU A 222 -5.64 -0.37 17.37
CA LEU A 222 -6.03 0.39 18.55
C LEU A 222 -6.54 1.81 18.24
N SER A 223 -6.31 2.29 17.01
CA SER A 223 -6.69 3.64 16.58
C SER A 223 -7.98 3.70 15.73
N ALA A 224 -8.57 2.53 15.43
CA ALA A 224 -9.77 2.35 14.60
C ALA A 224 -11.03 2.13 15.44
#